data_AF-A0A0A8L0L6-F1
#
_entry.id   AF-A0A0A8L0L6-F1
#
_cell.length_a   1.000
_cell.length_b   1.000
_cell.length_c   1.000
_cell.angle_alpha   90.00
_cell.angle_beta   90.00
_cell.angle_gamma   90.00
#
_symmetry.space_group_name_H-M   'P 1'
#
loop_
_entity.id
_entity.type
_entity.pdbx_description
1 polymer ?
#
loop_
_entity_poly.entity_id
_entity_poly.type
_entity_poly.pdbx_seq_one_letter_code
_entity_poly.pdbx_strand_id
1 'polypeptide(L)'
;MSPFLVTQGSSIVRCLAATRGFVRFAHSVSESNSHYDSNWPKDNQPKSPYSLFELSESTFSKSLLKKRFHELARLYHPDHSSNRTILRGNNGTGLTSANIHDNVLTSADKSDRFKIIKEAYELLRDPQRKHQYDMMGLGWVYGPKQLTSASGMARYERHEKFYNAGTWEDYSNINKADKEEVGPLSMLIWFFGIFAIVELTSLLSRLEENINKRDFAHDETEKDLTLAYINYGLDEDKWSRLRRFLWFRTFSLYRSKEDLDREAKRNEKMIRELKKKEEL
;
A
#
# COMPACT_ATOMS: atom_id res chain seq x y z
N MET A 1 91.01 8.25 49.37
CA MET A 1 89.82 9.09 49.14
C MET A 1 88.85 8.83 50.28
N SER A 2 88.89 9.73 51.25
CA SER A 2 87.86 9.98 52.25
C SER A 2 86.53 10.40 51.56
N PRO A 3 85.35 10.49 52.23
CA PRO A 3 85.11 10.30 53.66
C PRO A 3 83.67 9.87 54.12
N PHE A 4 83.48 9.93 55.46
CA PHE A 4 82.28 10.27 56.28
C PHE A 4 81.09 9.28 56.28
N LEU A 5 80.79 8.55 57.39
CA LEU A 5 80.05 8.98 58.61
C LEU A 5 78.58 9.36 58.26
N VAL A 6 77.49 9.05 58.96
CA VAL A 6 77.25 8.80 60.39
C VAL A 6 75.75 8.46 60.59
N THR A 7 75.46 7.60 61.57
CA THR A 7 74.33 7.53 62.53
C THR A 7 72.84 7.55 62.15
N GLN A 8 72.14 6.64 62.85
CA GLN A 8 70.88 6.77 63.62
C GLN A 8 69.55 7.10 62.91
N GLY A 9 68.52 6.35 63.28
CA GLY A 9 67.12 6.76 63.12
C GLY A 9 66.15 5.70 63.62
N SER A 10 65.52 5.97 64.76
CA SER A 10 64.59 5.13 65.52
C SER A 10 63.24 4.89 64.83
N SER A 11 62.56 3.84 65.32
CA SER A 11 61.15 3.47 65.17
C SER A 11 60.17 4.60 64.89
N ILE A 12 59.09 4.27 64.15
CA ILE A 12 57.70 4.50 64.58
C ILE A 12 56.77 3.75 63.60
N VAL A 13 55.98 2.83 64.18
CA VAL A 13 54.79 2.23 63.56
C VAL A 13 53.77 3.33 63.32
N ARG A 14 53.39 3.57 62.07
CA ARG A 14 52.23 4.41 61.73
C ARG A 14 51.11 3.54 61.19
N CYS A 15 50.16 3.24 62.08
CA CYS A 15 48.77 2.99 61.73
C CYS A 15 48.23 4.19 60.95
N LEU A 16 47.80 4.01 59.70
CA LEU A 16 46.91 4.94 59.03
C LEU A 16 45.79 4.15 58.34
N ALA A 17 44.68 4.11 59.06
CA ALA A 17 43.29 4.15 58.63
C ALA A 17 43.01 3.74 57.18
N ALA A 18 42.44 2.55 57.03
CA ALA A 18 41.60 2.22 55.89
C ALA A 18 40.46 3.25 55.80
N THR A 19 40.51 4.10 54.80
CA THR A 19 39.40 4.95 54.39
C THR A 19 38.27 4.05 53.88
N ARG A 20 37.45 3.55 54.80
CA ARG A 20 36.09 3.11 54.50
C ARG A 20 35.36 4.34 53.97
N GLY A 21 35.30 4.46 52.65
CA GLY A 21 34.41 5.37 51.97
C GLY A 21 33.00 5.07 52.47
N PHE A 22 32.53 5.89 53.40
CA PHE A 22 31.14 5.96 53.80
C PHE A 22 30.39 6.45 52.56
N VAL A 23 29.85 5.52 51.76
CA VAL A 23 28.77 5.83 50.83
C VAL A 23 27.60 6.22 51.71
N ARG A 24 27.44 7.54 51.94
CA ARG A 24 26.25 8.11 52.54
C ARG A 24 25.12 7.95 51.52
N PHE A 25 24.50 6.78 51.49
CA PHE A 25 23.16 6.65 50.92
C PHE A 25 22.21 7.33 51.91
N ALA A 26 21.82 8.56 51.59
CA ALA A 26 20.80 9.27 52.35
C ALA A 26 19.47 8.53 52.16
N HIS A 27 19.11 7.75 53.17
CA HIS A 27 17.80 7.14 53.31
C HIS A 27 16.83 8.22 53.77
N SER A 28 16.21 8.92 52.83
CA SER A 28 14.94 9.59 53.06
C SER A 28 14.10 9.42 51.81
N VAL A 29 13.49 8.23 51.67
CA VAL A 29 12.33 8.07 50.81
C VAL A 29 11.26 8.96 51.43
N SER A 30 11.15 10.19 50.93
CA SER A 30 10.05 11.07 51.22
C SER A 30 8.79 10.36 50.72
N GLU A 31 7.96 9.87 51.65
CA GLU A 31 6.68 9.18 51.39
C GLU A 31 5.70 9.99 50.52
N SER A 32 6.02 11.24 50.20
CA SER A 32 5.20 12.14 49.40
C SER A 32 5.33 12.02 47.88
N ASN A 33 6.26 11.20 47.33
CA ASN A 33 6.51 11.16 45.88
C ASN A 33 6.75 9.76 45.26
N SER A 34 6.49 8.67 45.99
CA SER A 34 6.49 7.31 45.43
C SER A 34 5.21 7.08 44.63
N HIS A 35 5.28 7.11 43.30
CA HIS A 35 4.14 6.85 42.44
C HIS A 35 4.19 5.39 41.95
N TYR A 36 3.13 4.64 42.24
CA TYR A 36 2.93 3.31 41.70
C TYR A 36 2.40 3.41 40.28
N ASP A 37 3.15 2.82 39.37
CA ASP A 37 2.77 2.76 37.97
C ASP A 37 1.78 1.60 37.75
N SER A 38 0.51 1.86 38.01
CA SER A 38 -0.57 0.87 37.82
C SER A 38 -0.96 0.69 36.36
N ASN A 39 -0.64 1.67 35.51
CA ASN A 39 -1.16 1.78 34.15
C ASN A 39 -0.22 1.13 33.12
N TRP A 40 1.03 0.84 33.50
CA TRP A 40 1.97 0.20 32.60
C TRP A 40 1.77 -1.31 32.50
N PRO A 41 1.80 -1.89 31.29
CA PRO A 41 1.69 -3.33 31.08
C PRO A 41 2.76 -4.12 31.84
N LYS A 42 2.33 -5.18 32.52
CA LYS A 42 3.21 -6.07 33.30
C LYS A 42 4.28 -6.76 32.44
N ASP A 43 3.98 -6.98 31.17
CA ASP A 43 4.86 -7.69 30.22
C ASP A 43 6.03 -6.81 29.71
N ASN A 44 6.28 -5.63 30.31
CA ASN A 44 7.25 -4.61 29.88
C ASN A 44 7.08 -4.09 28.44
N GLN A 45 6.17 -4.68 27.66
CA GLN A 45 5.85 -4.30 26.29
C GLN A 45 4.33 -4.15 26.14
N PRO A 46 3.85 -2.98 25.66
CA PRO A 46 2.43 -2.76 25.42
C PRO A 46 1.89 -3.57 24.24
N LYS A 47 0.85 -4.38 24.51
CA LYS A 47 0.16 -5.19 23.49
C LYS A 47 -0.50 -4.36 22.40
N SER A 48 -0.89 -3.12 22.69
CA SER A 48 -1.56 -2.21 21.76
C SER A 48 -1.32 -0.74 22.15
N PRO A 49 -1.22 0.20 21.19
CA PRO A 49 -1.18 1.64 21.45
C PRO A 49 -2.37 2.13 22.28
N TYR A 50 -3.54 1.55 22.06
CA TYR A 50 -4.77 1.88 22.79
C TYR A 50 -4.71 1.50 24.27
N SER A 51 -4.13 0.33 24.56
CA SER A 51 -3.95 -0.17 25.92
C SER A 51 -3.05 0.73 26.77
N LEU A 52 -2.12 1.46 26.14
CA LEU A 52 -1.19 2.35 26.83
C LEU A 52 -1.89 3.60 27.38
N PHE A 53 -2.90 4.09 26.66
CA PHE A 53 -3.67 5.28 27.06
C PHE A 53 -4.95 4.94 27.82
N GLU A 54 -5.21 3.65 28.09
CA GLU A 54 -6.47 3.16 28.66
C GLU A 54 -7.68 3.56 27.82
N LEU A 55 -7.49 3.57 26.50
CA LEU A 55 -8.54 3.88 25.53
C LEU A 55 -8.99 2.59 24.84
N SER A 56 -10.27 2.50 24.52
CA SER A 56 -10.78 1.53 23.54
C SER A 56 -11.02 2.22 22.21
N GLU A 57 -11.08 1.46 21.11
CA GLU A 57 -11.45 1.99 19.80
C GLU A 57 -12.81 2.71 19.84
N SER A 58 -13.76 2.19 20.63
CA SER A 58 -15.10 2.74 20.81
C SER A 58 -15.16 4.04 21.62
N THR A 59 -14.19 4.30 22.50
CA THR A 59 -14.16 5.50 23.37
C THR A 59 -13.14 6.55 22.90
N PHE A 60 -12.53 6.34 21.74
CA PHE A 60 -11.44 7.16 21.25
C PHE A 60 -11.87 8.61 20.94
N SER A 61 -11.23 9.57 21.62
CA SER A 61 -11.34 11.00 21.33
C SER A 61 -9.96 11.66 21.34
N LYS A 62 -9.69 12.53 20.36
CA LYS A 62 -8.39 13.23 20.21
C LYS A 62 -8.05 14.09 21.44
N SER A 63 -9.05 14.70 22.06
CA SER A 63 -8.86 15.52 23.28
C SER A 63 -8.47 14.66 24.47
N LEU A 64 -9.08 13.48 24.61
CA LEU A 64 -8.78 12.51 25.66
C LEU A 64 -7.38 11.90 25.45
N LEU A 65 -7.03 11.53 24.21
CA LEU A 65 -5.68 11.07 23.85
C LEU A 65 -4.61 12.10 24.25
N LYS A 66 -4.82 13.37 23.90
CA LYS A 66 -3.89 14.45 24.27
C LYS A 66 -3.77 14.60 25.79
N LYS A 67 -4.89 14.52 26.52
CA LYS A 67 -4.91 14.59 27.98
C LYS A 67 -4.09 13.45 28.60
N ARG A 68 -4.34 12.20 28.19
CA ARG A 68 -3.61 11.01 28.65
C ARG A 68 -2.13 11.07 28.31
N PHE A 69 -1.79 11.52 27.10
CA PHE A 69 -0.41 11.74 26.70
C PHE A 69 0.31 12.71 27.63
N HIS A 70 -0.30 13.86 27.95
CA HIS A 70 0.33 14.83 28.87
C HIS A 70 0.45 14.29 30.29
N GLU A 71 -0.50 13.50 30.78
CA GLU A 71 -0.40 12.82 32.08
C GLU A 71 0.82 11.88 32.13
N LEU A 72 0.97 11.02 31.12
CA LEU A 72 2.12 10.10 31.02
C LEU A 72 3.44 10.82 30.77
N ALA A 73 3.45 11.88 29.95
CA ALA A 73 4.64 12.69 29.70
C ALA A 73 5.13 13.37 31.00
N ARG A 74 4.23 13.87 31.85
CA ARG A 74 4.61 14.42 33.16
C ARG A 74 5.27 13.39 34.07
N LEU A 75 4.95 12.10 33.91
CA LEU A 75 5.53 11.01 34.70
C LEU A 75 6.89 10.55 34.15
N TYR A 76 7.01 10.41 32.83
CA TYR A 76 8.14 9.71 32.19
C TYR A 76 9.13 10.60 31.43
N HIS A 77 8.84 11.89 31.22
CA HIS A 77 9.76 12.77 30.50
C HIS A 77 11.11 12.86 31.23
N PRO A 78 12.26 12.78 30.53
CA PRO A 78 13.58 12.79 31.16
C PRO A 78 13.83 14.03 32.02
N ASP A 79 13.25 15.17 31.64
CA ASP A 79 13.38 16.43 32.39
C ASP A 79 12.62 16.44 33.72
N HIS A 80 11.42 15.85 33.76
CA HIS A 80 10.54 15.92 34.94
C HIS A 80 10.66 14.71 35.88
N SER A 81 11.18 13.59 35.37
CA SER A 81 11.18 12.30 36.08
C SER A 81 12.46 12.05 36.91
N SER A 82 13.44 12.94 36.86
CA SER A 82 14.72 12.86 37.60
C SER A 82 14.52 12.80 39.12
N ASN A 83 13.61 13.61 39.65
CA ASN A 83 13.34 13.71 41.09
C ASN A 83 12.22 12.77 41.59
N ARG A 84 11.62 11.95 40.71
CA ARG A 84 10.49 11.07 41.04
C ARG A 84 10.93 9.61 41.08
N THR A 85 10.75 8.94 42.20
CA THR A 85 10.95 7.49 42.31
C THR A 85 9.67 6.77 41.85
N ILE A 86 9.75 6.07 40.72
CA ILE A 86 8.65 5.25 40.17
C ILE A 86 8.99 3.79 40.47
N LEU A 87 8.02 3.05 41.01
CA LEU A 87 8.18 1.62 41.28
C LEU A 87 7.51 0.80 40.18
N ARG A 88 8.17 -0.24 39.69
CA ARG A 88 7.62 -1.23 38.77
C ARG A 88 6.53 -2.03 39.51
N GLY A 89 5.36 -2.21 38.89
CA GLY A 89 4.28 -3.01 39.46
C GLY A 89 4.75 -4.45 39.72
N ASN A 90 4.65 -4.92 40.97
CA ASN A 90 5.16 -6.22 41.38
C ASN A 90 4.14 -7.33 41.05
N ASN A 91 4.62 -8.46 40.54
CA ASN A 91 3.87 -9.69 40.28
C ASN A 91 3.61 -10.47 41.59
N GLY A 92 2.88 -9.87 42.53
CA GLY A 92 2.38 -10.55 43.73
C GLY A 92 3.42 -10.91 44.79
N THR A 93 4.69 -10.54 44.63
CA THR A 93 5.68 -10.67 45.72
C THR A 93 5.62 -9.41 46.58
N GLY A 94 5.59 -9.56 47.91
CA GLY A 94 5.56 -8.42 48.82
C GLY A 94 6.80 -7.54 48.64
N LEU A 95 6.64 -6.22 48.71
CA LEU A 95 7.74 -5.26 48.64
C LEU A 95 8.56 -5.37 49.93
N THR A 96 9.66 -6.12 49.93
CA THR A 96 10.61 -6.17 51.05
C THR A 96 11.71 -5.13 50.84
N SER A 97 12.25 -4.53 51.91
CA SER A 97 13.33 -3.52 51.83
C SER A 97 14.53 -3.95 50.99
N ALA A 98 14.79 -5.26 50.88
CA ALA A 98 15.88 -5.81 50.07
C ALA A 98 15.63 -5.69 48.55
N ASN A 99 14.37 -5.72 48.09
CA ASN A 99 14.02 -5.72 46.66
C ASN A 99 13.53 -4.36 46.16
N ILE A 100 13.53 -3.32 47.00
CA ILE A 100 13.08 -1.97 46.59
C ILE A 100 13.96 -1.45 45.46
N HIS A 101 15.28 -1.61 45.58
CA HIS A 101 16.23 -1.10 44.59
C HIS A 101 16.00 -1.72 43.19
N ASP A 102 15.70 -3.01 43.11
CA ASP A 102 15.47 -3.71 41.84
C ASP A 102 14.13 -3.35 41.19
N ASN A 103 13.18 -2.84 41.98
CA ASN A 103 11.87 -2.40 41.50
C ASN A 103 11.81 -0.90 41.19
N VAL A 104 12.84 -0.12 41.52
CA VAL A 104 12.89 1.31 41.19
C VAL A 104 13.26 1.47 39.72
N LEU A 105 12.46 2.26 39.00
CA LEU A 105 12.67 2.54 37.60
C LEU A 105 13.89 3.45 37.38
N THR A 106 14.88 2.95 36.65
CA THR A 106 16.08 3.70 36.27
C THR A 106 15.72 4.85 35.31
N SER A 107 16.58 5.88 35.24
CA SER A 107 16.40 6.99 34.28
C SER A 107 16.33 6.51 32.83
N ALA A 108 17.14 5.50 32.47
CA ALA A 108 17.10 4.86 31.15
C ALA A 108 15.72 4.24 30.86
N ASP A 109 15.19 3.40 31.76
CA ASP A 109 13.86 2.80 31.63
C ASP A 109 12.76 3.85 31.45
N LYS A 110 12.79 4.95 32.21
CA LYS A 110 11.83 6.05 32.07
C LYS A 110 11.89 6.67 30.67
N SER A 111 13.09 6.88 30.15
CA SER A 111 13.30 7.41 28.80
C SER A 111 12.76 6.46 27.72
N ASP A 112 12.94 5.15 27.89
CA ASP A 112 12.44 4.16 26.93
C ASP A 112 10.92 4.07 26.95
N ARG A 113 10.31 4.11 28.15
CA ARG A 113 8.85 4.21 28.29
C ARG A 113 8.30 5.46 27.62
N PHE A 114 8.98 6.60 27.78
CA PHE A 114 8.59 7.84 27.11
C PHE A 114 8.66 7.72 25.58
N LYS A 115 9.69 7.08 25.02
CA LYS A 115 9.77 6.80 23.57
C LYS A 115 8.54 6.01 23.10
N ILE A 116 8.20 4.93 23.82
CA ILE A 116 7.02 4.10 23.51
C ILE A 116 5.72 4.93 23.53
N ILE A 117 5.54 5.79 24.55
CA ILE A 117 4.38 6.69 24.68
C ILE A 117 4.31 7.68 23.51
N LYS A 118 5.45 8.22 23.11
CA LYS A 118 5.56 9.17 21.99
C LYS A 118 5.15 8.51 20.67
N GLU A 119 5.68 7.32 20.38
CA GLU A 119 5.34 6.58 19.16
C GLU A 119 3.85 6.20 19.13
N ALA A 120 3.29 5.76 20.26
CA ALA A 120 1.86 5.46 20.37
C ALA A 120 1.00 6.71 20.09
N TYR A 121 1.41 7.87 20.61
CA TYR A 121 0.71 9.12 20.37
C TYR A 121 0.78 9.54 18.90
N GLU A 122 1.94 9.46 18.27
CA GLU A 122 2.11 9.81 16.85
C GLU A 122 1.29 8.90 15.93
N LEU A 123 1.23 7.59 16.23
CA LEU A 123 0.42 6.62 15.49
C LEU A 123 -1.08 6.95 15.57
N LEU A 124 -1.59 7.23 16.77
CA LEU A 124 -3.01 7.50 17.00
C LEU A 124 -3.45 8.95 16.66
N ARG A 125 -2.50 9.88 16.61
CA ARG A 125 -2.76 11.30 16.30
C ARG A 125 -3.23 11.48 14.86
N ASP A 126 -2.58 10.80 13.92
CA ASP A 126 -2.87 10.92 12.49
C ASP A 126 -3.97 9.93 12.09
N PRO A 127 -5.10 10.40 11.51
CA PRO A 127 -6.25 9.54 11.23
C PRO A 127 -5.92 8.44 10.20
N GLN A 128 -5.02 8.73 9.24
CA GLN A 128 -4.60 7.77 8.23
C GLN A 128 -3.73 6.66 8.84
N ARG A 129 -2.75 7.01 9.67
CA ARG A 129 -1.88 6.03 10.35
C ARG A 129 -2.67 5.19 11.35
N LYS A 130 -3.58 5.82 12.09
CA LYS A 130 -4.55 5.14 12.95
C LYS A 130 -5.37 4.12 12.15
N HIS A 131 -5.98 4.54 11.04
CA HIS A 131 -6.79 3.65 10.21
C HIS A 131 -6.00 2.45 9.66
N GLN A 132 -4.75 2.67 9.22
CA GLN A 132 -3.86 1.59 8.79
C GLN A 132 -3.55 0.60 9.91
N TYR A 133 -3.35 1.09 11.13
CA TYR A 133 -3.20 0.25 12.31
C TYR A 133 -4.48 -0.53 12.62
N ASP A 134 -5.65 0.12 12.59
CA ASP A 134 -6.94 -0.52 12.89
C ASP A 134 -7.29 -1.61 11.85
N MET A 135 -6.97 -1.39 10.58
CA MET A 135 -7.25 -2.34 9.49
C MET A 135 -6.23 -3.46 9.35
N MET A 136 -4.94 -3.16 9.51
CA MET A 136 -3.84 -4.06 9.14
C MET A 136 -2.88 -4.36 10.29
N GLY A 137 -3.02 -3.70 11.44
CA GLY A 137 -2.06 -3.79 12.55
C GLY A 137 -0.70 -3.17 12.25
N LEU A 138 -0.58 -2.37 11.19
CA LEU A 138 0.69 -1.79 10.72
C LEU A 138 1.12 -0.59 11.58
N GLY A 139 2.43 -0.44 11.77
CA GLY A 139 3.02 0.76 12.37
C GLY A 139 3.25 0.72 13.87
N TRP A 140 2.87 -0.36 14.57
CA TRP A 140 3.17 -0.53 15.99
C TRP A 140 4.41 -1.40 16.22
N VAL A 141 5.56 -0.77 16.47
CA VAL A 141 6.86 -1.45 16.65
C VAL A 141 6.93 -2.26 17.94
N TYR A 142 6.22 -1.82 18.97
CA TYR A 142 6.27 -2.41 20.33
C TYR A 142 5.19 -3.48 20.57
N GLY A 143 4.46 -3.88 19.54
CA GLY A 143 3.42 -4.91 19.61
C GLY A 143 3.99 -6.33 19.61
N PRO A 144 3.15 -7.33 19.90
CA PRO A 144 3.52 -8.71 19.64
C PRO A 144 3.91 -8.84 18.16
N LYS A 145 5.09 -9.40 17.89
CA LYS A 145 5.57 -9.66 16.52
C LYS A 145 4.60 -10.63 15.84
N GLN A 146 3.55 -10.09 15.22
CA GLN A 146 2.69 -10.85 14.33
C GLN A 146 3.59 -11.26 13.16
N LEU A 147 3.76 -12.57 12.93
CA LEU A 147 4.37 -13.10 11.71
C LEU A 147 3.40 -12.82 10.55
N THR A 148 3.26 -11.55 10.14
CA THR A 148 2.50 -11.16 8.97
C THR A 148 3.46 -10.86 7.83
N SER A 149 3.32 -11.69 6.81
CA SER A 149 4.04 -11.73 5.54
C SER A 149 4.39 -10.35 4.96
N ALA A 150 5.70 -10.11 4.78
CA ALA A 150 6.34 -9.56 3.58
C ALA A 150 5.67 -8.43 2.76
N SER A 151 4.92 -7.51 3.36
CA SER A 151 4.41 -6.34 2.63
C SER A 151 4.42 -5.06 3.48
N GLY A 152 5.45 -4.22 3.25
CA GLY A 152 5.30 -2.77 3.39
C GLY A 152 6.33 -2.00 4.24
N MET A 153 6.92 -2.57 5.29
CA MET A 153 7.71 -1.77 6.26
C MET A 153 9.00 -2.46 6.72
N ALA A 154 9.86 -2.88 5.79
CA ALA A 154 11.17 -3.47 6.12
C ALA A 154 12.28 -3.12 5.12
N ARG A 155 12.17 -2.00 4.39
CA ARG A 155 13.22 -1.59 3.45
C ARG A 155 14.31 -0.72 4.08
N TYR A 156 13.99 0.06 5.11
CA TYR A 156 14.98 0.91 5.77
C TYR A 156 15.93 0.14 6.70
N GLU A 157 15.49 -0.97 7.31
CA GLU A 157 16.32 -1.76 8.24
C GLU A 157 17.31 -2.72 7.57
N ARG A 158 17.18 -2.99 6.26
CA ARG A 158 17.94 -4.07 5.61
C ARG A 158 19.27 -3.63 5.00
N HIS A 159 19.61 -2.34 5.02
CA HIS A 159 20.88 -1.86 4.47
C HIS A 159 21.91 -1.73 5.58
N GLU A 160 22.91 -2.61 5.61
CA GLU A 160 24.05 -2.55 6.55
C GLU A 160 24.73 -1.17 6.57
N LYS A 161 24.63 -0.43 5.46
CA LYS A 161 25.11 0.95 5.29
C LYS A 161 24.36 1.97 6.16
N PHE A 162 23.12 1.69 6.56
CA PHE A 162 22.30 2.58 7.40
C PHE A 162 22.84 2.67 8.82
N TYR A 163 23.27 1.54 9.39
CA TYR A 163 23.83 1.50 10.76
C TYR A 163 25.25 2.09 10.85
N ASN A 164 25.94 2.20 9.72
CA ASN A 164 27.28 2.80 9.61
C ASN A 164 27.26 4.26 9.10
N ALA A 165 26.09 4.84 8.84
CA ALA A 165 25.97 6.23 8.39
C ALA A 165 26.25 7.19 9.56
N GLY A 166 27.45 7.77 9.58
CA GLY A 166 27.91 8.66 10.65
C GLY A 166 27.57 10.14 10.41
N THR A 167 27.31 10.51 9.15
CA THR A 167 27.03 11.89 8.75
C THR A 167 25.74 12.01 7.94
N TRP A 168 25.12 13.20 7.96
CA TRP A 168 23.92 13.50 7.15
C TRP A 168 24.16 13.33 5.64
N GLU A 169 25.41 13.46 5.18
CA GLU A 169 25.81 13.17 3.80
C GLU A 169 25.67 11.68 3.45
N ASP A 170 25.97 10.77 4.38
CA ASP A 170 25.83 9.32 4.17
C ASP A 170 24.37 8.93 3.93
N TYR A 171 23.44 9.52 4.70
CA TYR A 171 22.00 9.34 4.49
C TYR A 171 21.55 9.84 3.12
N SER A 172 22.08 10.99 2.67
CA SER A 172 21.78 11.52 1.34
C SER A 172 22.30 10.60 0.22
N ASN A 173 23.41 9.90 0.49
CA ASN A 173 24.06 9.03 -0.47
C ASN A 173 23.37 7.66 -0.57
N ILE A 174 22.84 7.13 0.54
CA ILE A 174 22.02 5.90 0.55
C ILE A 174 20.79 6.09 -0.35
N ASN A 175 20.12 7.24 -0.23
CA ASN A 175 18.91 7.54 -1.02
C ASN A 175 19.21 7.78 -2.52
N LYS A 176 20.46 8.08 -2.88
CA LYS A 176 20.93 8.17 -4.26
C LYS A 176 21.36 6.80 -4.80
N ALA A 177 21.96 5.97 -3.96
CA ALA A 177 22.37 4.60 -4.29
C ALA A 177 21.17 3.70 -4.61
N ASP A 178 20.01 3.90 -3.96
CA ASP A 178 18.76 3.19 -4.27
C ASP A 178 18.23 3.47 -5.69
N LYS A 179 18.75 4.48 -6.39
CA LYS A 179 18.54 4.69 -7.83
C LYS A 179 19.57 3.89 -8.64
N GLU A 180 19.76 2.62 -8.29
CA GLU A 180 20.68 1.72 -8.97
C GLU A 180 20.45 1.79 -10.49
N GLU A 181 21.54 2.00 -11.21
CA GLU A 181 21.59 2.02 -12.67
C GLU A 181 21.05 0.68 -13.17
N VAL A 182 19.94 0.72 -13.90
CA VAL A 182 19.30 -0.48 -14.46
C VAL A 182 20.34 -1.28 -15.24
N GLY A 183 20.69 -2.46 -14.72
CA GLY A 183 21.71 -3.29 -15.35
C GLY A 183 21.34 -3.61 -16.81
N PRO A 184 22.32 -3.78 -17.71
CA PRO A 184 22.06 -4.00 -19.13
C PRO A 184 21.14 -5.21 -19.39
N LEU A 185 21.21 -6.25 -18.56
CA LEU A 185 20.30 -7.40 -18.60
C LEU A 185 18.86 -7.05 -18.21
N SER A 186 18.67 -6.15 -17.23
CA SER A 186 17.34 -5.68 -16.86
C SER A 186 16.71 -4.87 -17.99
N MET A 187 17.48 -3.98 -18.62
CA MET A 187 17.05 -3.26 -19.82
C MET A 187 16.64 -4.22 -20.94
N LEU A 188 17.44 -5.27 -21.21
CA LEU A 188 17.09 -6.28 -22.22
C LEU A 188 15.78 -7.00 -21.90
N ILE A 189 15.52 -7.36 -20.63
CA ILE A 189 14.24 -7.98 -20.23
C ILE A 189 13.07 -7.03 -20.51
N TRP A 190 13.22 -5.74 -20.21
CA TRP A 190 12.21 -4.74 -20.53
C TRP A 190 12.01 -4.57 -22.04
N PHE A 191 13.08 -4.54 -22.83
CA PHE A 191 13.01 -4.47 -24.29
C PHE A 191 12.31 -5.70 -24.91
N PHE A 192 12.67 -6.91 -24.48
CA PHE A 192 12.01 -8.13 -24.94
C PHE A 192 10.55 -8.20 -24.48
N GLY A 193 10.23 -7.71 -23.29
CA GLY A 193 8.86 -7.59 -22.80
C GLY A 193 8.01 -6.65 -23.66
N ILE A 194 8.53 -5.46 -23.98
CA ILE A 194 7.84 -4.50 -24.86
C ILE A 194 7.71 -5.07 -26.28
N PHE A 195 8.76 -5.69 -26.82
CA PHE A 195 8.75 -6.29 -28.14
C PHE A 195 7.68 -7.41 -28.24
N ALA A 196 7.59 -8.28 -27.23
CA ALA A 196 6.57 -9.32 -27.17
C ALA A 196 5.15 -8.75 -27.12
N ILE A 197 4.93 -7.62 -26.42
CA ILE A 197 3.62 -6.95 -26.39
C ILE A 197 3.26 -6.40 -27.77
N VAL A 198 4.21 -5.76 -28.47
CA VAL A 198 3.96 -5.22 -29.82
C VAL A 198 3.61 -6.36 -30.78
N GLU A 199 4.37 -7.45 -30.78
CA GLU A 199 4.07 -8.63 -31.62
C GLU A 199 2.71 -9.25 -31.28
N LEU A 200 2.38 -9.34 -29.99
CA LEU A 200 1.08 -9.84 -29.55
C LEU A 200 -0.08 -8.96 -30.04
N THR A 201 0.07 -7.63 -29.98
CA THR A 201 -0.95 -6.72 -30.50
C THR A 201 -1.13 -6.83 -32.01
N SER A 202 -0.04 -6.97 -32.77
CA SER A 202 -0.06 -7.20 -34.22
C SER A 202 -0.80 -8.50 -34.58
N LEU A 203 -0.56 -9.58 -33.82
CA LEU A 203 -1.26 -10.85 -34.00
C LEU A 203 -2.76 -10.71 -33.71
N LEU A 204 -3.13 -10.06 -32.60
CA LEU A 204 -4.53 -9.84 -32.25
C LEU A 204 -5.27 -9.06 -33.34
N SER A 205 -4.68 -7.98 -33.86
CA SER A 205 -5.29 -7.19 -34.94
C SER A 205 -5.50 -8.01 -36.21
N ARG A 206 -4.54 -8.88 -36.57
CA ARG A 206 -4.69 -9.78 -37.74
C ARG A 206 -5.79 -10.82 -37.51
N LEU A 207 -5.94 -11.30 -36.29
CA LEU A 207 -6.98 -12.27 -35.94
C LEU A 207 -8.37 -11.63 -36.01
N GLU A 208 -8.50 -10.42 -35.47
CA GLU A 208 -9.72 -9.61 -35.53
C GLU A 208 -10.14 -9.33 -36.98
N GLU A 209 -9.21 -8.90 -37.83
CA GLU A 209 -9.49 -8.64 -39.25
C GLU A 209 -10.00 -9.90 -39.97
N ASN A 210 -9.44 -11.07 -39.64
CA ASN A 210 -9.84 -12.33 -40.26
C ASN A 210 -11.23 -12.80 -39.81
N ILE A 211 -11.61 -12.54 -38.55
CA ILE A 211 -12.96 -12.82 -38.05
C ILE A 211 -13.96 -11.86 -38.68
N ASN A 212 -13.69 -10.55 -38.63
CA ASN A 212 -14.56 -9.52 -39.20
C ASN A 212 -14.80 -9.73 -40.71
N LYS A 213 -13.78 -10.17 -41.46
CA LYS A 213 -13.92 -10.47 -42.89
C LYS A 213 -14.85 -11.66 -43.14
N ARG A 214 -14.83 -12.68 -42.29
CA ARG A 214 -15.75 -13.82 -42.40
C ARG A 214 -17.19 -13.39 -42.10
N ASP A 215 -17.38 -12.63 -41.04
CA ASP A 215 -18.71 -12.14 -40.64
C ASP A 215 -19.31 -11.23 -41.72
N PHE A 216 -18.50 -10.35 -42.32
CA PHE A 216 -18.95 -9.51 -43.42
C PHE A 216 -19.42 -10.33 -44.64
N ALA A 217 -18.69 -11.38 -45.02
CA ALA A 217 -19.09 -12.26 -46.11
C ALA A 217 -20.40 -13.02 -45.78
N HIS A 218 -20.57 -13.44 -44.53
CA HIS A 218 -21.81 -14.08 -44.09
C HIS A 218 -23.00 -13.11 -44.14
N ASP A 219 -22.84 -11.89 -43.64
CA ASP A 219 -23.88 -10.85 -43.67
C ASP A 219 -24.31 -10.48 -45.09
N GLU A 220 -23.38 -10.37 -46.03
CA GLU A 220 -23.72 -10.14 -47.45
C GLU A 220 -24.53 -11.29 -48.02
N THR A 221 -24.13 -12.55 -47.75
CA THR A 221 -24.88 -13.71 -48.24
C THR A 221 -26.28 -13.84 -47.62
N GLU A 222 -26.44 -13.50 -46.35
CA GLU A 222 -27.75 -13.50 -45.70
C GLU A 222 -28.66 -12.40 -46.29
N LYS A 223 -28.11 -11.21 -46.53
CA LYS A 223 -28.83 -10.12 -47.21
C LYS A 223 -29.26 -10.54 -48.62
N ASP A 224 -28.37 -11.16 -49.40
CA ASP A 224 -28.72 -11.62 -50.74
C ASP A 224 -29.78 -12.73 -50.71
N LEU A 225 -29.71 -13.67 -49.77
CA LEU A 225 -30.72 -14.72 -49.58
C LEU A 225 -32.07 -14.14 -49.17
N THR A 226 -32.09 -13.22 -48.21
CA THR A 226 -33.32 -12.57 -47.76
C THR A 226 -33.93 -11.74 -48.88
N LEU A 227 -33.12 -10.99 -49.63
CA LEU A 227 -33.54 -10.26 -50.84
C LEU A 227 -34.10 -11.20 -51.90
N ALA A 228 -33.47 -12.34 -52.17
CA ALA A 228 -33.99 -13.33 -53.09
C ALA A 228 -35.34 -13.91 -52.63
N TYR A 229 -35.47 -14.17 -51.32
CA TYR A 229 -36.72 -14.66 -50.71
C TYR A 229 -37.86 -13.64 -50.84
N ILE A 230 -37.57 -12.35 -50.66
CA ILE A 230 -38.56 -11.27 -50.86
C ILE A 230 -38.63 -10.77 -52.30
N ASN A 231 -38.00 -11.46 -53.26
CA ASN A 231 -37.93 -11.08 -54.68
C ASN A 231 -37.45 -9.63 -54.92
N TYR A 232 -36.54 -9.17 -54.07
CA TYR A 232 -36.01 -7.81 -53.98
C TYR A 232 -37.09 -6.74 -53.71
N GLY A 233 -38.17 -7.10 -53.02
CA GLY A 233 -39.29 -6.20 -52.72
C GLY A 233 -40.22 -5.92 -53.90
N LEU A 234 -40.18 -6.75 -54.95
CA LEU A 234 -41.12 -6.67 -56.06
C LEU A 234 -42.23 -7.70 -55.92
N ASP A 235 -43.46 -7.29 -56.21
CA ASP A 235 -44.66 -8.11 -56.13
C ASP A 235 -44.53 -9.44 -56.91
N GLU A 236 -45.02 -10.53 -56.33
CA GLU A 236 -45.07 -11.86 -56.95
C GLU A 236 -46.16 -12.01 -58.03
N ASP A 237 -46.93 -10.95 -58.31
CA ASP A 237 -48.00 -10.99 -59.29
C ASP A 237 -47.47 -11.31 -60.70
N LYS A 238 -48.21 -12.15 -61.43
CA LYS A 238 -47.89 -12.61 -62.80
C LYS A 238 -47.62 -11.42 -63.72
N TRP A 239 -48.42 -10.36 -63.61
CA TRP A 239 -48.30 -9.16 -64.44
C TRP A 239 -47.08 -8.31 -64.07
N SER A 240 -46.79 -8.17 -62.77
CA SER A 240 -45.59 -7.49 -62.28
C SER A 240 -44.31 -8.21 -62.73
N ARG A 241 -44.31 -9.55 -62.71
CA ARG A 241 -43.21 -10.36 -63.26
C ARG A 241 -43.02 -10.18 -64.77
N LEU A 242 -44.12 -10.15 -65.53
CA LEU A 242 -44.07 -9.92 -66.98
C LEU A 242 -43.54 -8.52 -67.32
N ARG A 243 -43.95 -7.49 -66.56
CA ARG A 243 -43.40 -6.13 -66.67
C ARG A 243 -41.90 -6.10 -66.43
N ARG A 244 -41.42 -6.74 -65.35
CA ARG A 244 -39.99 -6.80 -65.02
C ARG A 244 -39.18 -7.48 -66.12
N PHE A 245 -39.68 -8.60 -66.65
CA PHE A 245 -39.04 -9.32 -67.75
C PHE A 245 -38.95 -8.46 -69.02
N LEU A 246 -40.07 -7.84 -69.42
CA LEU A 246 -40.08 -6.98 -70.60
C LEU A 246 -39.17 -5.77 -70.42
N TRP A 247 -39.17 -5.16 -69.23
CA TRP A 247 -38.28 -4.05 -68.88
C TRP A 247 -36.81 -4.46 -68.99
N PHE A 248 -36.41 -5.58 -68.39
CA PHE A 248 -35.03 -6.08 -68.45
C PHE A 248 -34.61 -6.43 -69.89
N ARG A 249 -35.50 -7.06 -70.67
CA ARG A 249 -35.28 -7.34 -72.10
C ARG A 249 -35.06 -6.05 -72.89
N THR A 250 -35.91 -5.04 -72.70
CA THR A 250 -35.79 -3.76 -73.41
C THR A 250 -34.56 -2.97 -72.99
N PHE A 251 -34.21 -3.01 -71.71
CA PHE A 251 -33.03 -2.36 -71.17
C PHE A 251 -31.73 -3.00 -71.69
N SER A 252 -31.73 -4.32 -71.91
CA SER A 252 -30.58 -5.02 -72.51
C SER A 252 -30.42 -4.72 -74.00
N LEU A 253 -31.54 -4.51 -74.73
CA LEU A 253 -31.54 -4.33 -76.18
C LEU A 253 -31.33 -2.88 -76.63
N TYR A 254 -31.86 -1.92 -75.88
CA TYR A 254 -31.82 -0.50 -76.21
C TYR A 254 -31.04 0.26 -75.15
N ARG A 255 -30.27 1.26 -75.58
CA ARG A 255 -29.45 2.10 -74.69
C ARG A 255 -29.84 3.59 -74.73
N SER A 256 -30.58 4.02 -75.76
CA SER A 256 -31.12 5.38 -75.88
C SER A 256 -32.45 5.50 -75.11
N LYS A 257 -32.60 6.60 -74.37
CA LYS A 257 -33.77 6.87 -73.52
C LYS A 257 -35.06 6.95 -74.34
N GLU A 258 -34.98 7.55 -75.53
CA GLU A 258 -36.13 7.73 -76.42
C GLU A 258 -36.68 6.37 -76.91
N ASP A 259 -35.78 5.43 -77.21
CA ASP A 259 -36.15 4.07 -77.62
C ASP A 259 -36.71 3.26 -76.45
N LEU A 260 -36.14 3.40 -75.25
CA LEU A 260 -36.68 2.77 -74.03
C LEU A 260 -38.10 3.24 -73.74
N ASP A 261 -38.36 4.55 -73.78
CA ASP A 261 -39.68 5.12 -73.48
C ASP A 261 -40.74 4.67 -74.51
N ARG A 262 -40.36 4.56 -75.79
CA ARG A 262 -41.23 4.06 -76.85
C ARG A 262 -41.59 2.59 -76.66
N GLU A 263 -40.60 1.75 -76.31
CA GLU A 263 -40.82 0.33 -76.05
C GLU A 263 -41.58 0.09 -74.74
N ALA A 264 -41.34 0.89 -73.69
CA ALA A 264 -42.10 0.83 -72.45
C ALA A 264 -43.60 1.08 -72.69
N LYS A 265 -43.94 2.09 -73.50
CA LYS A 265 -45.34 2.36 -73.91
C LYS A 265 -45.96 1.19 -74.68
N ARG A 266 -45.20 0.58 -75.60
CA ARG A 266 -45.66 -0.61 -76.36
C ARG A 266 -45.86 -1.82 -75.46
N ASN A 267 -44.93 -2.08 -74.55
CA ASN A 267 -45.00 -3.17 -73.58
C ASN A 267 -46.21 -3.03 -72.65
N GLU A 268 -46.47 -1.84 -72.11
CA GLU A 268 -47.65 -1.59 -71.27
C GLU A 268 -48.98 -1.75 -72.03
N LYS A 269 -48.99 -1.47 -73.34
CA LYS A 269 -50.17 -1.72 -74.18
C LYS A 269 -50.40 -3.22 -74.37
N MET A 270 -49.35 -3.98 -74.69
CA MET A 270 -49.43 -5.44 -74.83
C MET A 270 -49.88 -6.11 -73.53
N ILE A 271 -49.36 -5.68 -72.39
CA ILE A 271 -49.76 -6.19 -71.07
C ILE A 271 -51.26 -5.95 -70.81
N ARG A 272 -51.75 -4.74 -71.11
CA ARG A 272 -53.19 -4.43 -70.97
C ARG A 272 -54.07 -5.28 -71.88
N GLU A 273 -53.66 -5.52 -73.11
CA GLU A 273 -54.39 -6.39 -74.05
C GLU A 273 -54.42 -7.85 -73.58
N LEU A 274 -53.30 -8.36 -73.08
CA LEU A 274 -53.22 -9.71 -72.50
C LEU A 274 -54.09 -9.82 -71.25
N LYS A 275 -54.08 -8.81 -70.38
CA LYS A 275 -54.91 -8.81 -69.17
C LYS A 275 -56.40 -8.83 -69.50
N LYS A 276 -56.83 -8.03 -70.48
CA LYS A 276 -58.21 -8.04 -70.97
C LYS A 276 -58.62 -9.38 -71.58
N LYS A 277 -57.68 -10.11 -72.22
CA LYS A 277 -57.95 -11.44 -72.79
C LYS A 277 -58.03 -12.56 -71.75
N GLU A 278 -57.40 -12.41 -70.59
CA GLU A 278 -57.50 -13.39 -69.49
C GLU A 278 -58.79 -13.21 -68.67
N GLU A 279 -59.35 -12.01 -68.67
CA GLU A 279 -60.63 -11.68 -67.99
C GLU A 279 -61.88 -12.03 -68.82
N LEU A 280 -61.72 -12.38 -70.10
CA LEU A 280 -62.79 -12.78 -71.04
C LEU A 280 -62.88 -14.31 -71.16
#